data_AF-A0A3M6V813-F1
#
_entry.id   AF-A0A3M6V813-F1
#
_cell.length_a   1.000
_cell.length_b   1.000
_cell.length_c   1.000
_cell.angle_alpha   90.00
_cell.angle_beta   90.00
_cell.angle_gamma   90.00
#
_symmetry.space_group_name_H-M   'P 1'
#
loop_
_entity.id
_entity.type
_entity.pdbx_description
1 polymer ?
#
loop_
_entity_poly.entity_id
_entity_poly.type
_entity_poly.pdbx_seq_one_letter_code
_entity_poly.pdbx_strand_id
1 'polypeptide(L)'
;MLTGTFGLDDIMSSICKEHQTAVWDASTPTMCDFVRIRGRGLRFTCTSRDAAIKLGGTTLRIMGQDLFIRPFSAFDRLYFVDLTNVPSDLDDEEIFAFFERLGLHPIITPTHQCGTLTSRDRTAWFDCPEPPTALFDTDQRPLRENFFNGFDASVYVQHKLRTLNRVTPPSIEKKRRDNELARDRSRAVSSVPAPRTRLQ
;
A
#
# COMPACT_ATOMS: atom_id res chain seq x y z
N MET A 1 -6.83 -22.42 12.90
CA MET A 1 -5.59 -21.72 12.48
C MET A 1 -4.46 -22.22 13.36
N LEU A 2 -3.34 -22.69 12.79
CA LEU A 2 -2.27 -23.43 13.47
C LEU A 2 -1.82 -22.81 14.81
N THR A 3 -1.57 -21.50 14.86
CA THR A 3 -1.11 -20.80 16.08
C THR A 3 -2.18 -20.52 17.14
N GLY A 4 -3.45 -20.86 16.86
CA GLY A 4 -4.52 -20.87 17.86
C GLY A 4 -4.63 -22.21 18.60
N THR A 5 -4.14 -23.29 17.99
CA THR A 5 -4.30 -24.67 18.47
C THR A 5 -3.04 -25.18 19.17
N PHE A 6 -1.85 -24.93 18.61
CA PHE A 6 -0.60 -25.52 19.08
C PHE A 6 0.28 -24.54 19.86
N GLY A 7 1.08 -25.07 20.80
CA GLY A 7 2.10 -24.32 21.53
C GLY A 7 3.26 -23.91 20.64
N LEU A 8 4.09 -22.95 21.09
CA LEU A 8 5.30 -22.58 20.35
C LEU A 8 6.29 -23.76 20.27
N ASP A 9 6.42 -24.52 21.35
CA ASP A 9 7.31 -25.69 21.43
C ASP A 9 6.88 -26.80 20.47
N ASP A 10 5.58 -27.09 20.38
CA ASP A 10 5.05 -28.06 19.42
C ASP A 10 5.38 -27.66 17.99
N ILE A 11 5.13 -26.38 17.68
CA ILE A 11 5.39 -25.79 16.36
C ILE A 11 6.87 -25.90 16.01
N MET A 12 7.77 -25.50 16.91
CA MET A 12 9.21 -25.60 16.69
C MET A 12 9.67 -27.05 16.54
N SER A 13 9.15 -27.97 17.38
CA SER A 13 9.48 -29.39 17.27
C SER A 13 9.03 -29.98 15.93
N SER A 14 7.89 -29.57 15.41
CA SER A 14 7.38 -29.99 14.11
C SER A 14 8.25 -29.47 12.97
N ILE A 15 8.62 -28.18 12.99
CA ILE A 15 9.53 -27.60 11.99
C ILE A 15 10.83 -28.41 11.88
N CYS A 16 11.42 -28.79 13.02
CA CYS A 16 12.68 -29.55 13.05
C CYS A 16 12.54 -31.03 12.63
N LYS A 17 11.35 -31.63 12.74
CA LYS A 17 11.11 -33.04 12.38
C LYS A 17 10.69 -33.21 10.93
N GLU A 18 10.04 -32.19 10.38
CA GLU A 18 9.50 -32.23 9.02
C GLU A 18 10.56 -31.81 8.00
N HIS A 19 10.49 -32.39 6.80
CA HIS A 19 11.38 -32.01 5.70
C HIS A 19 11.03 -30.60 5.23
N GLN A 20 12.04 -29.72 5.24
CA GLN A 20 11.91 -28.34 4.80
C GLN A 20 12.56 -28.12 3.44
N THR A 21 12.35 -26.94 2.87
CA THR A 21 13.01 -26.57 1.63
C THR A 21 14.51 -26.36 1.85
N ALA A 22 15.33 -26.62 0.83
CA ALA A 22 16.77 -26.38 0.92
C ALA A 22 17.11 -24.91 1.28
N VAL A 23 16.25 -23.96 0.88
CA VAL A 23 16.38 -22.54 1.24
C VAL A 23 16.17 -22.33 2.74
N TRP A 24 15.20 -23.02 3.34
CA TRP A 24 14.96 -22.98 4.78
C TRP A 24 16.16 -23.53 5.56
N ASP A 25 16.63 -24.72 5.19
CA ASP A 25 17.73 -25.39 5.89
C ASP A 25 19.01 -24.54 5.85
N ALA A 26 19.34 -23.99 4.68
CA ALA A 26 20.48 -23.10 4.51
C ALA A 26 20.36 -21.78 5.31
N SER A 27 19.14 -21.32 5.59
CA SER A 27 18.88 -20.05 6.27
C SER A 27 18.67 -20.20 7.78
N THR A 28 18.39 -21.41 8.26
CA THR A 28 18.10 -21.72 9.68
C THR A 28 19.14 -21.13 10.66
N PRO A 29 20.47 -21.19 10.39
CA PRO A 29 21.47 -20.62 11.31
C PRO A 29 21.35 -19.11 11.51
N THR A 30 20.65 -18.41 10.62
CA THR A 30 20.47 -16.94 10.67
C THR A 30 19.17 -16.52 11.36
N MET A 31 18.30 -17.47 11.70
CA MET A 31 16.99 -17.21 12.30
C MET A 31 17.04 -17.27 13.82
N CYS A 32 16.35 -16.34 14.48
CA CYS A 32 16.22 -16.27 15.93
C CYS A 32 14.84 -15.71 16.33
N ASP A 33 14.56 -15.67 17.63
CA ASP A 33 13.35 -15.04 18.20
C ASP A 33 12.03 -15.49 17.56
N PHE A 34 11.81 -16.81 17.50
CA PHE A 34 10.52 -17.34 17.08
C PHE A 34 9.42 -16.94 18.08
N VAL A 35 8.42 -16.22 17.58
CA VAL A 35 7.29 -15.71 18.35
C VAL A 35 5.99 -16.23 17.75
N ARG A 36 5.18 -16.87 18.59
CA ARG A 36 3.81 -17.26 18.25
C ARG A 36 2.87 -16.07 18.42
N ILE A 37 2.23 -15.65 17.33
CA ILE A 37 1.13 -14.68 17.37
C ILE A 37 -0.19 -15.45 17.25
N ARG A 38 -0.88 -15.60 18.39
CA ARG A 38 -2.09 -16.42 18.51
C ARG A 38 -3.14 -15.97 17.48
N GLY A 39 -3.58 -16.90 16.63
CA GLY A 39 -4.60 -16.64 15.61
C GLY A 39 -4.18 -15.67 14.51
N ARG A 40 -2.87 -15.39 14.34
CA ARG A 40 -2.34 -14.59 13.21
C ARG A 40 -1.22 -15.28 12.45
N GLY A 41 -0.30 -15.94 13.15
CA GLY A 41 0.82 -16.64 12.52
C GLY A 41 2.07 -16.67 13.38
N LEU A 42 3.21 -16.92 12.74
CA LEU A 42 4.53 -16.94 13.36
C LEU A 42 5.33 -15.73 12.90
N ARG A 43 6.19 -15.23 13.78
CA ARG A 43 7.20 -14.22 13.46
C ARG A 43 8.54 -14.75 13.93
N PHE A 44 9.59 -14.50 13.17
CA PHE A 44 10.96 -14.75 13.59
C PHE A 44 11.84 -13.60 13.10
N THR A 45 12.98 -13.41 13.74
CA THR A 45 14.01 -12.47 13.32
C THR A 45 15.00 -13.22 12.43
N CYS A 46 15.40 -12.62 11.31
CA CYS A 46 16.47 -13.13 10.47
C CYS A 46 17.62 -12.11 10.47
N THR A 47 18.80 -12.54 10.90
CA THR A 47 20.00 -11.69 11.03
C THR A 47 20.69 -11.42 9.70
N SER A 48 20.42 -12.23 8.67
CA SER A 48 20.95 -12.06 7.33
C SER A 48 19.86 -11.53 6.38
N ARG A 49 20.09 -10.35 5.81
CA ARG A 49 19.18 -9.75 4.82
C ARG A 49 19.03 -10.63 3.58
N ASP A 50 20.13 -11.22 3.10
CA ASP A 50 20.11 -12.08 1.92
C ASP A 50 19.32 -13.37 2.17
N ALA A 51 19.44 -13.94 3.38
CA ALA A 51 18.63 -15.09 3.77
C ALA A 51 17.14 -14.72 3.86
N ALA A 52 16.81 -13.57 4.47
CA ALA A 52 15.44 -13.08 4.55
C ALA A 52 14.79 -12.88 3.16
N ILE A 53 15.55 -12.32 2.19
CA ILE A 53 15.10 -12.17 0.81
C ILE A 53 14.82 -13.53 0.17
N LYS A 54 15.71 -14.50 0.33
CA LYS A 54 15.56 -15.84 -0.26
C LYS A 54 14.42 -16.64 0.37
N LEU A 55 14.20 -16.49 1.67
CA LEU A 55 13.07 -17.09 2.40
C LEU A 55 11.73 -16.47 2.01
N GLY A 56 11.75 -15.18 1.65
CA GLY A 56 10.56 -14.47 1.25
C GLY A 56 9.89 -15.12 0.04
N GLY A 57 8.63 -15.51 0.16
CA GLY A 57 7.88 -16.14 -0.91
C GLY A 57 8.02 -17.65 -0.99
N THR A 58 8.78 -18.29 -0.09
CA THR A 58 8.86 -19.75 -0.01
C THR A 58 7.80 -20.33 0.92
N THR A 59 7.70 -21.65 0.97
CA THR A 59 6.85 -22.39 1.90
C THR A 59 7.66 -22.98 3.06
N LEU A 60 7.01 -23.12 4.21
CA LEU A 60 7.49 -23.73 5.43
C LEU A 60 6.48 -24.78 5.87
N ARG A 61 6.93 -26.01 6.10
CA ARG A 61 6.05 -27.12 6.45
C ARG A 61 5.97 -27.28 7.97
N ILE A 62 4.76 -27.17 8.51
CA ILE A 62 4.49 -27.23 9.96
C ILE A 62 3.20 -28.02 10.20
N MET A 63 3.27 -29.03 11.06
CA MET A 63 2.17 -29.93 11.39
C MET A 63 1.53 -30.54 10.14
N GLY A 64 2.36 -30.89 9.16
CA GLY A 64 1.92 -31.42 7.88
C GLY A 64 1.24 -30.41 6.94
N GLN A 65 1.23 -29.11 7.30
CA GLN A 65 0.66 -28.04 6.49
C GLN A 65 1.76 -27.16 5.90
N ASP A 66 1.61 -26.78 4.64
CA ASP A 66 2.53 -25.83 3.99
C ASP A 66 2.04 -24.40 4.25
N LEU A 67 2.86 -23.62 4.96
CA LEU A 67 2.60 -22.23 5.27
C LEU A 67 3.51 -21.32 4.45
N PHE A 68 2.94 -20.25 3.91
CA PHE A 68 3.66 -19.29 3.08
C PHE A 68 4.44 -18.28 3.94
N ILE A 69 5.75 -18.14 3.69
CA ILE A 69 6.57 -17.09 4.26
C ILE A 69 6.37 -15.83 3.42
N ARG A 70 5.90 -14.74 4.04
CA ARG A 70 5.74 -13.47 3.31
C ARG A 70 7.08 -13.01 2.72
N PRO A 71 7.08 -12.46 1.49
CA PRO A 71 8.23 -11.78 0.94
C PRO A 71 8.82 -10.76 1.91
N PHE A 72 10.14 -10.78 2.05
CA PHE A 72 10.85 -9.78 2.83
C PHE A 72 10.66 -8.41 2.18
N SER A 73 10.30 -7.42 2.99
CA SER A 73 10.32 -6.02 2.59
C SER A 73 11.19 -5.24 3.58
N ALA A 74 12.22 -4.59 3.06
CA ALA A 74 13.05 -3.68 3.83
C ALA A 74 12.25 -2.49 4.39
N PHE A 75 11.10 -2.20 3.76
CA PHE A 75 10.25 -1.07 4.10
C PHE A 75 9.01 -1.45 4.91
N ASP A 76 8.85 -2.72 5.34
CA ASP A 76 7.62 -3.18 6.03
C ASP A 76 7.30 -2.37 7.30
N ARG A 77 8.36 -1.97 8.02
CA ARG A 77 8.28 -1.15 9.24
C ARG A 77 8.04 0.32 8.98
N LEU A 78 8.26 0.78 7.75
CA LEU A 78 8.12 2.18 7.37
C LEU A 78 6.65 2.52 7.11
N TYR A 79 6.25 3.71 7.50
CA TYR A 79 5.01 4.31 7.05
C TYR A 79 5.18 4.70 5.59
N PHE A 80 4.12 4.58 4.82
CA PHE A 80 4.16 4.97 3.42
C PHE A 80 2.87 5.63 2.97
N VAL A 81 3.00 6.39 1.90
CA VAL A 81 1.89 6.80 1.07
C VAL A 81 2.14 6.41 -0.37
N ASP A 82 1.12 5.86 -1.02
CA ASP A 82 1.12 5.67 -2.47
C ASP A 82 0.59 6.94 -3.13
N LEU A 83 1.30 7.38 -4.17
CA LEU A 83 0.98 8.48 -5.04
C LEU A 83 0.42 7.88 -6.33
N THR A 84 -0.85 8.16 -6.59
CA THR A 84 -1.55 7.67 -7.78
C THR A 84 -1.94 8.83 -8.68
N ASN A 85 -2.13 8.53 -9.97
CA ASN A 85 -2.34 9.55 -11.00
C ASN A 85 -1.12 10.47 -11.17
N VAL A 86 0.08 9.93 -10.98
CA VAL A 86 1.36 10.62 -11.20
C VAL A 86 1.48 10.95 -12.70
N PRO A 87 1.77 12.21 -13.10
CA PRO A 87 2.08 12.57 -14.49
C PRO A 87 3.29 11.80 -15.02
N SER A 88 3.39 11.63 -16.35
CA SER A 88 4.48 10.85 -16.96
C SER A 88 5.86 11.51 -16.90
N ASP A 89 5.83 12.83 -16.79
CA ASP A 89 6.94 13.78 -16.84
C ASP A 89 7.23 14.41 -15.47
N LEU A 90 6.46 14.04 -14.44
CA LEU A 90 6.78 14.34 -13.04
C LEU A 90 7.89 13.39 -12.57
N ASP A 91 9.04 13.95 -12.21
CA ASP A 91 10.18 13.18 -11.73
C ASP A 91 10.15 12.92 -10.21
N ASP A 92 10.99 11.98 -9.78
CA ASP A 92 11.07 11.58 -8.38
C ASP A 92 11.69 12.69 -7.51
N GLU A 93 12.47 13.61 -8.09
CA GLU A 93 13.11 14.74 -7.39
C GLU A 93 12.08 15.80 -7.00
N GLU A 94 11.12 16.12 -7.88
CA GLU A 94 10.01 17.03 -7.60
C GLU A 94 9.08 16.46 -6.53
N ILE A 95 8.82 15.14 -6.57
CA ILE A 95 8.09 14.42 -5.52
C ILE A 95 8.83 14.50 -4.19
N PHE A 96 10.14 14.25 -4.19
CA PHE A 96 10.96 14.36 -2.99
C PHE A 96 10.94 15.79 -2.43
N ALA A 97 11.18 16.80 -3.28
CA ALA A 97 11.20 18.21 -2.91
C ALA A 97 9.85 18.66 -2.33
N PHE A 98 8.73 18.09 -2.80
CA PHE A 98 7.42 18.34 -2.20
C PHE A 98 7.37 17.91 -0.73
N PHE A 99 7.82 16.70 -0.41
CA PHE A 99 7.85 16.24 0.97
C PHE A 99 8.92 16.95 1.81
N GLU A 100 10.04 17.32 1.20
CA GLU A 100 11.09 18.09 1.86
C GLU A 100 10.58 19.46 2.33
N ARG A 101 9.75 20.14 1.53
CA ARG A 101 9.08 21.38 1.95
C ARG A 101 8.14 21.21 3.14
N LEU A 102 7.67 19.99 3.39
CA LEU A 102 6.89 19.63 4.57
C LEU A 102 7.76 19.19 5.76
N GLY A 103 9.10 19.23 5.60
CA GLY A 103 10.06 18.76 6.60
C GLY A 103 10.22 17.24 6.66
N LEU A 104 9.86 16.54 5.57
CA LEU A 104 9.94 15.09 5.48
C LEU A 104 10.99 14.66 4.45
N HIS A 105 11.73 13.59 4.73
CA HIS A 105 12.75 13.04 3.83
C HIS A 105 12.44 11.59 3.47
N PRO A 106 11.44 11.34 2.61
CA PRO A 106 11.05 9.99 2.23
C PRO A 106 12.00 9.38 1.20
N ILE A 107 12.00 8.04 1.13
CA ILE A 107 12.52 7.28 0.00
C ILE A 107 11.39 7.16 -1.04
N ILE A 108 11.63 7.61 -2.27
CA ILE A 108 10.68 7.48 -3.37
C ILE A 108 11.02 6.23 -4.19
N THR A 109 10.02 5.36 -4.42
CA THR A 109 10.16 4.17 -5.28
C THR A 109 8.93 4.03 -6.18
N PRO A 110 9.01 3.29 -7.30
CA PRO A 110 7.81 2.81 -7.99
C PRO A 110 6.91 1.99 -7.04
N THR A 111 5.59 2.16 -7.12
CA THR A 111 4.63 1.39 -6.31
C THR A 111 4.61 -0.09 -6.67
N HIS A 112 4.71 -0.40 -7.96
CA HIS A 112 4.83 -1.76 -8.46
C HIS A 112 6.10 -1.91 -9.28
N GLN A 113 6.83 -2.98 -9.02
CA GLN A 113 8.02 -3.34 -9.77
C GLN A 113 8.05 -4.84 -10.02
N CYS A 114 8.33 -5.23 -11.26
CA CYS A 114 8.55 -6.62 -11.66
C CYS A 114 9.74 -6.68 -12.62
N GLY A 115 10.90 -7.11 -12.11
CA GLY A 115 12.16 -7.03 -12.84
C GLY A 115 12.51 -5.57 -13.18
N THR A 116 12.68 -5.28 -14.47
CA THR A 116 12.94 -3.93 -14.99
C THR A 116 11.68 -3.11 -15.25
N LEU A 117 10.49 -3.72 -15.18
CA LEU A 117 9.22 -3.03 -15.38
C LEU A 117 8.80 -2.33 -14.09
N THR A 118 8.52 -1.03 -14.19
CA THR A 118 8.12 -0.17 -13.06
C THR A 118 6.79 0.52 -13.36
N SER A 119 5.96 0.69 -12.34
CA SER A 119 4.74 1.50 -12.45
C SER A 119 5.05 2.98 -12.53
N ARG A 120 4.11 3.75 -13.09
CA ARG A 120 4.14 5.21 -12.99
C ARG A 120 3.83 5.72 -11.59
N ASP A 121 2.89 5.07 -10.90
CA ASP A 121 2.59 5.39 -9.50
C ASP A 121 3.84 5.18 -8.63
N ARG A 122 3.96 6.05 -7.61
CA ARG A 122 5.11 6.11 -6.71
C ARG A 122 4.69 5.84 -5.28
N THR A 123 5.57 5.25 -4.50
CA THR A 123 5.41 5.10 -3.05
C THR A 123 6.49 5.92 -2.35
N ALA A 124 6.07 6.80 -1.44
CA ALA A 124 6.95 7.55 -0.57
C ALA A 124 7.01 6.86 0.80
N TRP A 125 8.19 6.37 1.17
CA TRP A 125 8.43 5.66 2.43
C TRP A 125 9.10 6.59 3.45
N PHE A 126 8.52 6.70 4.64
CA PHE A 126 9.02 7.56 5.71
C PHE A 126 9.69 6.71 6.79
N ASP A 127 10.79 7.19 7.37
CA ASP A 127 11.57 6.48 8.40
C ASP A 127 10.91 6.48 9.79
N CYS A 128 9.61 6.16 9.83
CA CYS A 128 8.81 6.06 11.04
C CYS A 128 7.68 5.05 10.83
N PRO A 129 7.25 4.31 11.86
CA PRO A 129 6.17 3.34 11.73
C PRO A 129 4.77 3.97 11.67
N GLU A 130 4.63 5.17 12.22
CA GLU A 130 3.39 5.94 12.34
C GLU A 130 3.31 7.04 11.28
N PRO A 131 2.11 7.53 10.94
CA PRO A 131 1.96 8.62 9.98
C PRO A 131 2.65 9.91 10.47
N PRO A 132 3.56 10.50 9.68
CA PRO A 132 4.14 11.80 10.02
C PRO A 132 3.05 12.88 10.17
N THR A 133 3.18 13.72 11.20
CA THR A 133 2.22 14.81 11.48
C THR A 133 2.14 15.84 10.36
N ALA A 134 3.22 16.03 9.60
CA ALA A 134 3.25 16.91 8.43
C ALA A 134 2.41 16.42 7.24
N LEU A 135 1.89 15.18 7.28
CA LEU A 135 0.91 14.67 6.32
C LEU A 135 -0.54 15.02 6.69
N PHE A 136 -0.75 15.91 7.66
CA PHE A 136 -2.06 16.38 8.08
C PHE A 136 -2.12 17.90 7.97
N ASP A 137 -3.31 18.42 7.67
CA ASP A 137 -3.56 19.85 7.71
C ASP A 137 -3.76 20.35 9.16
N THR A 138 -4.00 21.65 9.31
CA THR A 138 -4.24 22.29 10.62
C THR A 138 -5.46 21.72 11.34
N ASP A 139 -6.43 21.16 10.61
CA ASP A 139 -7.65 20.56 11.14
C ASP A 139 -7.50 19.05 11.39
N GLN A 140 -6.26 18.52 11.35
CA GLN A 140 -5.94 17.10 11.49
C GLN A 140 -6.57 16.22 10.39
N ARG A 141 -6.89 16.79 9.23
CA ARG A 141 -7.34 16.02 8.07
C ARG A 141 -6.13 15.47 7.32
N PRO A 142 -6.15 14.19 6.94
CA PRO A 142 -5.04 13.59 6.21
C PRO A 142 -4.90 14.21 4.82
N LEU A 143 -3.66 14.39 4.36
CA LEU A 143 -3.34 14.79 3.00
C LEU A 143 -3.89 13.75 2.01
N ARG A 144 -4.83 14.16 1.16
CA ARG A 144 -5.48 13.26 0.18
C ARG A 144 -5.08 13.54 -1.27
N GLU A 145 -4.61 14.74 -1.55
CA GLU A 145 -4.17 15.16 -2.88
C GLU A 145 -3.15 16.28 -2.79
N ASN A 146 -2.37 16.41 -3.85
CA ASN A 146 -1.32 17.40 -4.01
C ASN A 146 -1.22 17.81 -5.47
N PHE A 147 -0.78 19.05 -5.69
CA PHE A 147 -0.61 19.66 -6.99
C PHE A 147 0.86 20.00 -7.18
N PHE A 148 1.43 19.50 -8.27
CA PHE A 148 2.80 19.79 -8.66
C PHE A 148 2.79 20.94 -9.68
N ASN A 149 3.78 21.82 -9.58
CA ASN A 149 3.87 22.96 -10.48
C ASN A 149 4.05 22.49 -11.92
N GLY A 150 3.33 23.09 -12.87
CA GLY A 150 3.39 22.69 -14.28
C GLY A 150 2.44 21.56 -14.66
N PHE A 151 1.65 21.02 -13.71
CA PHE A 151 0.71 19.93 -13.96
C PHE A 151 -0.73 20.33 -13.60
N ASP A 152 -1.65 20.10 -14.54
CA ASP A 152 -3.08 20.38 -14.34
C ASP A 152 -3.78 19.32 -13.47
N ALA A 153 -3.23 18.11 -13.43
CA ALA A 153 -3.81 16.98 -12.73
C ALA A 153 -3.29 16.88 -11.29
N SER A 154 -4.20 16.65 -10.35
CA SER A 154 -3.84 16.33 -8.97
C SER A 154 -3.27 14.92 -8.87
N VAL A 155 -2.22 14.78 -8.07
CA VAL A 155 -1.72 13.48 -7.60
C VAL A 155 -2.49 13.13 -6.34
N TYR A 156 -3.00 11.89 -6.26
CA TYR A 156 -3.74 11.44 -5.09
C TYR A 156 -2.83 10.68 -4.15
N VAL A 157 -2.96 10.98 -2.86
CA VAL A 157 -2.22 10.33 -1.79
C VAL A 157 -3.08 9.19 -1.25
N GLN A 158 -2.53 7.99 -1.08
CA GLN A 158 -3.16 6.87 -0.40
C GLN A 158 -2.28 6.42 0.75
N HIS A 159 -2.78 6.58 1.97
CA HIS A 159 -2.05 6.20 3.17
C HIS A 159 -2.01 4.69 3.37
N LYS A 160 -0.90 4.20 3.96
CA LYS A 160 -0.79 2.85 4.52
C LYS A 160 -1.99 2.48 5.42
N LEU A 161 -2.42 3.42 6.27
CA LEU A 161 -3.59 3.25 7.13
C LEU A 161 -4.90 3.53 6.37
N ARG A 162 -5.68 2.48 6.12
CA ARG A 162 -6.96 2.56 5.39
C ARG A 162 -7.97 3.51 6.00
N THR A 163 -7.94 3.74 7.31
CA THR A 163 -8.84 4.68 8.01
C THR A 163 -8.63 6.12 7.54
N LEU A 164 -7.40 6.50 7.17
CA LEU A 164 -7.05 7.82 6.67
C LEU A 164 -7.45 8.03 5.20
N ASN A 165 -7.79 6.96 4.48
CA ASN A 165 -8.22 7.02 3.08
C ASN A 165 -9.73 7.22 2.91
N ARG A 166 -10.49 7.39 3.99
CA ARG A 166 -11.95 7.54 3.96
C ARG A 166 -12.40 8.89 3.41
N VAL A 167 -11.58 9.92 3.58
CA VAL A 167 -11.87 11.25 3.04
C VAL A 167 -11.61 11.22 1.53
N THR A 168 -12.65 11.57 0.75
CA THR A 168 -12.54 11.67 -0.70
C THR A 168 -11.70 12.91 -1.03
N PRO A 169 -10.70 12.81 -1.93
CA PRO A 169 -9.95 13.97 -2.39
C PRO A 169 -10.88 15.07 -2.94
N PRO A 170 -10.70 16.35 -2.57
CA PRO A 170 -11.56 17.44 -2.99
C PRO A 170 -11.75 17.57 -4.51
N SER A 171 -10.70 17.32 -5.30
CA SER A 171 -10.81 17.35 -6.77
C SER A 171 -11.74 16.26 -7.33
N ILE A 172 -11.77 15.07 -6.72
CA ILE A 172 -12.70 13.98 -7.06
C ILE A 172 -14.12 14.39 -6.67
N GLU A 173 -14.30 14.98 -5.49
CA GLU A 173 -15.61 15.42 -5.03
C GLU A 173 -16.20 16.49 -5.97
N LYS A 174 -15.39 17.47 -6.38
CA LYS A 174 -15.76 18.47 -7.37
C LYS A 174 -16.18 17.82 -8.69
N LYS A 175 -15.36 16.90 -9.21
CA LYS A 175 -15.65 16.18 -10.47
C LYS A 175 -16.95 15.37 -10.38
N ARG A 176 -17.25 14.75 -9.23
CA ARG A 176 -18.52 14.03 -9.01
C ARG A 176 -19.71 14.98 -9.06
N ARG A 177 -19.63 16.11 -8.36
CA ARG A 177 -20.67 17.14 -8.35
C ARG A 177 -20.94 17.71 -9.74
N ASP A 178 -19.89 18.02 -10.49
CA ASP A 178 -20.01 18.54 -11.85
C ASP A 178 -20.66 17.51 -12.81
N ASN A 179 -20.31 16.23 -12.67
CA ASN A 179 -20.91 15.14 -13.44
C ASN A 179 -22.39 14.93 -13.09
N GLU A 180 -22.77 15.04 -11.82
CA GLU A 180 -24.17 14.98 -11.38
C GLU A 180 -24.98 16.13 -11.99
N LEU A 181 -24.48 17.36 -11.88
CA LEU A 181 -25.09 18.54 -12.50
C LEU A 181 -25.24 18.39 -14.03
N ALA A 182 -24.24 17.82 -14.70
CA ALA A 182 -24.30 17.56 -16.13
C ALA A 182 -25.38 16.51 -16.48
N ARG A 183 -25.50 15.44 -15.69
CA ARG A 183 -26.53 14.40 -15.88
C ARG A 183 -27.93 14.95 -15.66
N ASP A 184 -28.13 15.78 -14.64
CA ASP A 184 -29.42 16.42 -14.35
C ASP A 184 -29.82 17.38 -15.47
N ARG A 185 -28.89 18.19 -15.98
CA ARG A 185 -29.13 19.03 -17.17
C ARG A 185 -29.53 18.20 -18.39
N SER A 186 -28.83 17.09 -18.63
CA SER A 186 -29.11 16.18 -19.75
C SER A 186 -30.51 15.56 -19.66
N ARG A 187 -30.92 15.15 -18.45
CA ARG A 187 -32.26 14.63 -18.15
C ARG A 187 -33.36 15.68 -18.30
N ALA A 188 -33.12 16.91 -17.86
CA ALA A 188 -34.08 18.01 -18.00
C ALA A 188 -34.35 18.33 -19.48
N VAL A 189 -33.30 18.37 -20.32
CA VAL A 189 -33.42 18.64 -21.76
C VAL A 189 -34.18 17.53 -22.50
N SER A 190 -34.03 16.27 -22.09
CA SER A 190 -34.74 15.13 -22.69
C SER A 190 -36.18 14.95 -22.21
N SER A 191 -36.62 15.73 -21.22
CA SER A 191 -37.99 15.70 -20.67
C SER A 191 -38.95 16.75 -21.25
N VAL A 192 -38.47 17.62 -22.15
CA VAL A 192 -39.31 18.63 -22.81
C VAL A 192 -40.17 17.94 -23.89
N PRO A 193 -41.52 17.90 -23.77
CA PRO A 193 -42.36 17.26 -24.76
C PRO A 193 -42.34 18.08 -26.06
N ALA A 194 -42.20 17.39 -27.21
CA ALA A 194 -42.28 18.03 -28.52
C ALA A 194 -43.65 18.73 -28.68
N PRO A 195 -43.69 19.96 -29.25
CA PRO A 195 -44.94 20.67 -29.46
C PRO A 195 -45.84 19.86 -30.39
N ARG A 196 -47.04 19.52 -29.92
CA ARG A 196 -48.06 18.86 -30.73
C ARG A 196 -48.55 19.81 -31.81
N THR A 197 -47.99 19.68 -33.02
CA THR A 197 -48.51 20.36 -34.21
C THR A 197 -49.91 19.82 -34.51
N ARG A 198 -50.96 20.63 -34.26
CA ARG A 198 -52.30 20.36 -34.79
C ARG A 198 -52.28 20.69 -36.28
N LEU A 199 -52.39 19.66 -37.12
CA LEU A 199 -52.77 19.83 -38.52
C LEU A 199 -54.26 20.19 -38.56
N GLN A 200 -54.58 21.30 -39.23
CA GLN A 200 -55.93 21.65 -39.69
C GLN A 200 -56.16 21.06 -41.07
#